data_AF-A0A9P6AKK3-F1
#
_entry.id   AF-A0A9P6AKK3-F1
#
_cell.length_a   1.000
_cell.length_b   1.000
_cell.length_c   1.000
_cell.angle_alpha   90.00
_cell.angle_beta   90.00
_cell.angle_gamma   90.00
#
_symmetry.space_group_name_H-M   'P 1'
#
loop_
_entity.id
_entity.type
_entity.pdbx_description
1 polymer ?
#
loop_
_entity_poly.entity_id
_entity_poly.type
_entity_poly.pdbx_seq_one_letter_code
_entity_poly.pdbx_strand_id
1 'polypeptide(L)'
;MCWAQEKGKMGPNGKPVSKISVSQALTKEMWENKSLEVCAQVEMECQSQYKEAIEEYEHIQLIGSQSLQQFQNAIDHLYIYLQQVSMVVTNHTGFAITIVVGGPSPAASGKLITSHVHKGEIAGDNPIDFGSYAHETFNDVLMPKFTEFLMKMFRKFLFDICDARSLMPPKSATPAAVSLVTNGRSNPTPALTIATPTSTPGATSITTEHDPTASTHSSTPPLAHGPATPSASGLDDRDRIGRLAGGDDARGFDGKDETGLDDGVTDHSSEDK
;
A
#
# COMPACT_ATOMS: atom_id res chain seq x y z
N MET A 1 -5.26 46.94 -5.65
CA MET A 1 -4.42 45.87 -6.22
C MET A 1 -5.31 44.94 -7.00
N CYS A 2 -5.24 44.99 -8.33
CA CYS A 2 -6.06 44.16 -9.24
C CYS A 2 -5.39 42.81 -9.41
N TRP A 3 -6.01 41.74 -8.90
CA TRP A 3 -5.60 40.38 -9.25
C TRP A 3 -6.13 40.08 -10.65
N ALA A 4 -5.23 40.09 -11.64
CA ALA A 4 -5.55 39.64 -12.99
C ALA A 4 -5.68 38.11 -12.96
N GLN A 5 -6.90 37.61 -13.19
CA GLN A 5 -7.21 36.20 -13.24
C GLN A 5 -6.69 35.61 -14.56
N GLU A 6 -5.66 34.77 -14.49
CA GLU A 6 -5.07 34.10 -15.65
C GLU A 6 -6.13 33.17 -16.28
N LYS A 7 -6.61 33.52 -17.48
CA LYS A 7 -7.58 32.68 -18.21
C LYS A 7 -6.88 31.40 -18.66
N GLY A 8 -7.22 30.28 -18.02
CA GLY A 8 -6.69 28.96 -18.37
C GLY A 8 -6.92 28.62 -19.85
N LYS A 9 -5.90 28.04 -20.48
CA LYS A 9 -5.92 27.64 -21.89
C LYS A 9 -7.00 26.56 -22.10
N MET A 10 -8.02 26.88 -22.88
CA MET A 10 -9.10 25.94 -23.25
C MET A 10 -8.58 24.97 -24.32
N GLY A 11 -8.87 23.67 -24.17
CA GLY A 11 -8.58 22.68 -25.20
C GLY A 11 -9.49 22.81 -26.42
N PRO A 12 -9.23 22.07 -27.52
CA PRO A 12 -10.02 22.13 -28.75
C PRO A 12 -11.50 21.77 -28.58
N ASN A 13 -11.86 21.10 -27.48
CA ASN A 13 -13.24 20.75 -27.11
C ASN A 13 -13.89 21.75 -26.13
N GLY A 14 -13.29 22.92 -25.89
CA GLY A 14 -13.79 23.91 -24.93
C GLY A 14 -13.72 23.48 -23.47
N LYS A 15 -13.05 22.36 -23.16
CA LYS A 15 -12.81 21.87 -21.80
C LYS A 15 -11.45 22.36 -21.28
N PRO A 16 -11.33 22.71 -19.99
CA PRO A 16 -10.05 23.09 -19.40
C PRO A 16 -9.07 21.90 -19.49
N VAL A 17 -7.86 22.15 -20.01
CA VAL A 17 -6.83 21.13 -20.14
C VAL A 17 -6.28 20.80 -18.76
N SER A 18 -6.29 19.52 -18.36
CA SER A 18 -5.72 19.11 -17.09
C SER A 18 -4.19 19.31 -17.12
N LYS A 19 -3.60 19.74 -16.01
CA LYS A 19 -2.13 19.91 -15.91
C LYS A 19 -1.37 18.61 -16.25
N ILE A 20 -1.97 17.45 -15.95
CA ILE A 20 -1.44 16.12 -16.26
C ILE A 20 -1.39 15.88 -17.78
N SER A 21 -2.42 16.32 -18.51
CA SER A 21 -2.45 16.19 -19.97
C SER A 21 -1.35 17.05 -20.62
N VAL A 22 -1.06 18.23 -20.07
CA VAL A 22 0.03 19.09 -20.56
C VAL A 22 1.39 18.45 -20.31
N SER A 23 1.64 17.91 -19.11
CA SER A 23 2.92 17.24 -18.82
C SER A 23 3.11 15.99 -19.68
N GLN A 24 2.07 15.18 -19.87
CA GLN A 24 2.13 14.00 -20.74
C GLN A 24 2.41 14.38 -22.20
N ALA A 25 1.77 15.43 -22.72
CA ALA A 25 2.02 15.92 -24.07
C ALA A 25 3.48 16.41 -24.24
N LEU A 26 4.00 17.15 -23.26
CA LEU A 26 5.38 17.62 -23.28
C LEU A 26 6.38 16.47 -23.20
N THR A 27 6.16 15.49 -22.31
CA THR A 27 7.02 14.31 -22.22
C THR A 27 7.02 13.51 -23.52
N LYS A 28 5.86 13.40 -24.17
CA LYS A 28 5.73 12.72 -25.47
C LYS A 28 6.46 13.48 -26.58
N GLU A 29 6.28 14.79 -26.68
CA GLU A 29 6.99 15.63 -27.66
C GLU A 29 8.52 15.58 -27.45
N MET A 30 8.96 15.62 -26.19
CA MET A 30 10.37 15.45 -25.86
C MET A 30 10.89 14.08 -26.25
N TRP A 31 10.09 13.02 -26.12
CA TRP A 31 10.48 11.67 -26.54
C TRP A 31 10.56 11.52 -28.06
N GLU A 32 9.56 12.03 -28.79
CA GLU A 32 9.51 11.99 -30.26
C GLU A 32 10.65 12.77 -30.92
N ASN A 33 11.15 13.82 -30.25
CA ASN A 33 12.26 14.65 -30.72
C ASN A 33 13.65 14.15 -30.29
N LYS A 34 13.75 13.07 -29.50
CA LYS A 34 15.07 12.49 -29.15
C LYS A 34 15.69 11.80 -30.36
N SER A 35 17.02 11.78 -30.40
CA SER A 35 17.73 11.01 -31.42
C SER A 35 17.45 9.51 -31.25
N LEU A 36 17.48 8.77 -32.36
CA LEU A 36 17.33 7.31 -32.37
C LEU A 36 18.32 6.62 -31.41
N GLU A 37 19.52 7.18 -31.26
CA GLU A 37 20.55 6.68 -30.35
C GLU A 37 20.12 6.75 -28.88
N VAL A 38 19.52 7.87 -28.44
CA VAL A 38 19.05 8.01 -27.04
C VAL A 38 17.84 7.12 -26.78
N CYS A 39 16.93 6.99 -27.75
CA CYS A 39 15.81 6.07 -27.64
C CYS A 39 16.27 4.62 -27.46
N ALA A 40 17.24 4.18 -28.27
CA ALA A 40 17.83 2.84 -28.16
C ALA A 40 18.56 2.63 -26.81
N GLN A 41 19.26 3.64 -26.30
CA GLN A 41 19.93 3.56 -25.01
C GLN A 41 18.93 3.42 -23.85
N VAL A 42 17.84 4.19 -23.85
CA VAL A 42 16.80 4.09 -22.82
C VAL A 42 16.08 2.75 -22.90
N GLU A 43 15.80 2.24 -24.10
CA GLU A 43 15.20 0.92 -24.27
C GLU A 43 16.11 -0.20 -23.72
N MET A 44 17.40 -0.13 -24.01
CA MET A 44 18.41 -1.06 -23.48
C MET A 44 18.47 -0.99 -21.94
N GLU A 45 18.44 0.22 -21.36
CA GLU A 45 18.43 0.41 -19.91
C GLU A 45 17.14 -0.13 -19.27
N CYS A 46 15.97 0.18 -19.84
CA CYS A 46 14.69 -0.37 -19.38
C CYS A 46 14.66 -1.90 -19.46
N GLN A 47 15.15 -2.49 -20.55
CA GLN A 47 15.27 -3.94 -20.69
C GLN A 47 16.24 -4.53 -19.66
N SER A 48 17.37 -3.87 -19.40
CA SER A 48 18.33 -4.30 -18.38
C SER A 48 17.72 -4.28 -16.98
N GLN A 49 17.05 -3.20 -16.59
CA GLN A 49 16.38 -3.08 -15.28
C GLN A 49 15.24 -4.09 -15.13
N TYR A 50 14.47 -4.30 -16.20
CA TYR A 50 13.40 -5.30 -16.20
C TYR A 50 13.95 -6.72 -16.04
N LYS A 51 15.03 -7.04 -16.76
CA LYS A 51 15.72 -8.32 -16.65
C LYS A 51 16.30 -8.54 -15.24
N GLU A 52 16.97 -7.54 -14.67
CA GLU A 52 17.50 -7.60 -13.31
C GLU A 52 16.38 -7.82 -12.28
N ALA A 53 15.25 -7.13 -12.43
CA ALA A 53 14.08 -7.32 -11.55
C ALA A 53 13.47 -8.73 -11.68
N ILE A 54 13.44 -9.31 -12.90
CA ILE A 54 13.02 -10.70 -13.09
C ILE A 54 14.02 -11.66 -12.45
N GLU A 55 15.32 -11.47 -12.67
CA GLU A 55 16.36 -12.33 -12.10
C GLU A 55 16.36 -12.28 -10.57
N GLU A 56 16.14 -11.11 -9.97
CA GLU A 56 15.96 -10.96 -8.52
C GLU A 56 14.69 -11.68 -8.05
N TYR A 57 13.58 -11.52 -8.77
CA TYR A 57 12.32 -12.22 -8.44
C TYR A 57 12.45 -13.74 -8.54
N GLU A 58 13.08 -14.23 -9.60
CA GLU A 58 13.40 -15.64 -9.79
C GLU A 58 14.37 -16.12 -8.73
N HIS A 59 15.37 -15.32 -8.35
CA HIS A 59 16.27 -15.65 -7.25
C HIS A 59 15.51 -15.75 -5.93
N ILE A 60 14.57 -14.84 -5.64
CA ILE A 60 13.69 -14.89 -4.46
C ILE A 60 12.81 -16.15 -4.49
N GLN A 61 12.29 -16.55 -5.66
CA GLN A 61 11.55 -17.81 -5.81
C GLN A 61 12.44 -19.05 -5.68
N LEU A 62 13.66 -19.00 -6.21
CA LEU A 62 14.65 -20.08 -6.21
C LEU A 62 15.32 -20.25 -4.85
N ILE A 63 15.28 -19.22 -3.98
CA ILE A 63 15.36 -19.34 -2.52
C ILE A 63 14.08 -20.04 -1.99
N GLY A 64 13.67 -21.13 -2.67
CA GLY A 64 12.60 -22.05 -2.30
C GLY A 64 12.93 -22.89 -1.07
N SER A 65 13.75 -22.36 -0.16
CA SER A 65 14.14 -22.96 1.10
C SER A 65 14.04 -21.96 2.26
N GLN A 66 13.16 -20.94 2.15
CA GLN A 66 12.77 -20.21 3.34
C GLN A 66 12.27 -21.21 4.38
N SER A 67 13.06 -21.37 5.44
CA SER A 67 12.69 -22.21 6.56
C SER A 67 11.35 -21.73 7.11
N LEU A 68 10.59 -22.63 7.73
CA LEU A 68 9.33 -22.27 8.38
C LEU A 68 9.50 -21.15 9.41
N GLN A 69 10.68 -21.09 10.03
CA GLN A 69 11.07 -20.00 10.93
C GLN A 69 11.22 -18.66 10.21
N GLN A 70 11.80 -18.64 9.01
CA GLN A 70 11.89 -17.42 8.19
C GLN A 70 10.50 -16.95 7.74
N PHE A 71 9.61 -17.87 7.35
CA PHE A 71 8.23 -17.51 7.05
C PHE A 71 7.51 -16.92 8.26
N GLN A 72 7.63 -17.53 9.43
CA GLN A 72 7.00 -16.99 10.64
C GLN A 72 7.58 -15.62 10.99
N ASN A 73 8.91 -15.45 10.90
CA ASN A 73 9.57 -14.17 11.14
C ASN A 73 9.11 -13.09 10.15
N ALA A 74 8.86 -13.45 8.89
CA ALA A 74 8.30 -12.55 7.90
C ALA A 74 6.85 -12.16 8.23
N ILE A 75 6.03 -13.12 8.68
CA ILE A 75 4.66 -12.85 9.14
C ILE A 75 4.65 -11.92 10.36
N ASP A 76 5.55 -12.15 11.31
CA ASP A 76 5.65 -11.34 12.54
C ASP A 76 6.05 -9.89 12.22
N HIS A 77 6.94 -9.68 11.24
CA HIS A 77 7.36 -8.34 10.79
C HIS A 77 6.41 -7.68 9.79
N LEU A 78 5.58 -8.46 9.08
CA LEU A 78 4.66 -7.95 8.06
C LEU A 78 3.76 -6.85 8.63
N TYR A 79 3.29 -7.01 9.86
CA TYR A 79 2.43 -6.03 10.51
C TYR A 79 3.11 -4.65 10.67
N ILE A 80 4.37 -4.64 11.12
CA ILE A 80 5.18 -3.42 11.28
C ILE A 80 5.38 -2.76 9.92
N TYR A 81 5.71 -3.55 8.89
CA TYR A 81 5.90 -3.05 7.53
C TYR A 81 4.62 -2.40 6.96
N LEU A 82 3.47 -3.07 7.08
CA LEU A 82 2.18 -2.56 6.60
C LEU A 82 1.75 -1.28 7.33
N GLN A 83 2.08 -1.14 8.62
CA GLN A 83 1.88 0.13 9.34
C GLN A 83 2.68 1.27 8.73
N GLN A 84 3.95 1.05 8.37
CA GLN A 84 4.76 2.09 7.73
C GLN A 84 4.22 2.47 6.36
N VAL A 85 3.86 1.49 5.53
CA VAL A 85 3.25 1.73 4.22
C VAL A 85 1.94 2.51 4.34
N SER A 86 1.05 2.09 5.23
CA SER A 86 -0.24 2.76 5.44
C SER A 86 -0.06 4.20 5.96
N MET A 87 0.92 4.44 6.83
CA MET A 87 1.28 5.78 7.29
C MET A 87 1.76 6.67 6.14
N VAL A 88 2.67 6.18 5.28
CA VAL A 88 3.18 6.94 4.13
C VAL A 88 2.03 7.31 3.19
N VAL A 89 1.16 6.34 2.85
CA VAL A 89 0.00 6.58 1.98
C VAL A 89 -0.94 7.62 2.60
N THR A 90 -1.29 7.45 3.87
CA THR A 90 -2.21 8.36 4.56
C THR A 90 -1.64 9.78 4.65
N ASN A 91 -0.35 9.92 4.98
CA ASN A 91 0.29 11.23 5.11
C ASN A 91 0.43 11.97 3.77
N HIS A 92 0.67 11.25 2.68
CA HIS A 92 0.86 11.89 1.36
C HIS A 92 -0.46 12.19 0.65
N THR A 93 -1.49 11.35 0.86
CA THR A 93 -2.75 11.44 0.10
C THR A 93 -3.92 11.99 0.91
N GLY A 94 -3.83 11.93 2.24
CA GLY A 94 -4.95 12.18 3.14
C GLY A 94 -6.00 11.07 3.14
N PHE A 95 -5.78 9.95 2.44
CA PHE A 95 -6.74 8.85 2.38
C PHE A 95 -6.62 7.96 3.61
N ALA A 96 -7.76 7.55 4.16
CA ALA A 96 -7.81 6.44 5.11
C ALA A 96 -7.65 5.12 4.35
N ILE A 97 -6.89 4.18 4.92
CA ILE A 97 -6.59 2.89 4.31
C ILE A 97 -6.79 1.75 5.31
N THR A 98 -7.41 0.67 4.85
CA THR A 98 -7.47 -0.61 5.54
C THR A 98 -6.80 -1.66 4.67
N ILE A 99 -5.80 -2.34 5.20
CA ILE A 99 -5.12 -3.46 4.54
C ILE A 99 -5.50 -4.74 5.28
N VAL A 100 -6.11 -5.68 4.57
CA VAL A 100 -6.44 -7.01 5.12
C VAL A 100 -5.53 -8.04 4.47
N VAL A 101 -4.87 -8.85 5.30
CA VAL A 101 -3.96 -9.91 4.86
C VAL A 101 -4.30 -11.22 5.56
N GLY A 102 -3.97 -12.34 4.93
CA GLY A 102 -4.14 -13.64 5.58
C GLY A 102 -3.53 -14.77 4.78
N GLY A 103 -3.35 -15.90 5.45
CA GLY A 103 -2.70 -17.09 4.90
C GLY A 103 -2.37 -18.12 5.97
N PRO A 104 -1.80 -19.27 5.59
CA PRO A 104 -1.38 -20.30 6.53
C PRO A 104 -0.20 -19.82 7.38
N SER A 105 -0.32 -19.88 8.71
CA SER A 105 0.75 -19.50 9.64
C SER A 105 1.48 -20.73 10.16
N PRO A 106 2.83 -20.77 10.06
CA PRO A 106 3.63 -21.85 10.65
C PRO A 106 3.46 -22.03 12.16
N ALA A 107 3.40 -20.92 12.92
CA ALA A 107 3.17 -20.96 14.36
C ALA A 107 1.78 -21.47 14.74
N ALA A 108 0.79 -21.31 13.86
CA ALA A 108 -0.56 -21.82 14.04
C ALA A 108 -0.75 -23.23 13.45
N SER A 109 0.32 -24.01 13.27
CA SER A 109 0.30 -25.34 12.65
C SER A 109 -0.33 -25.34 11.25
N GLY A 110 0.02 -24.34 10.45
CA GLY A 110 -0.52 -24.16 9.09
C GLY A 110 -1.95 -23.62 9.04
N LYS A 111 -2.63 -23.39 10.16
CA LYS A 111 -3.99 -22.81 10.15
C LYS A 111 -4.01 -21.45 9.45
N LEU A 112 -5.11 -21.19 8.76
CA LEU A 112 -5.35 -19.88 8.16
C LEU A 112 -5.54 -18.85 9.26
N ILE A 113 -4.71 -17.81 9.21
CA ILE A 113 -4.83 -16.61 10.03
C ILE A 113 -5.21 -15.44 9.13
N THR A 114 -5.98 -14.51 9.68
CA THR A 114 -6.27 -13.23 9.05
C THR A 114 -5.90 -12.11 10.01
N SER A 115 -5.35 -11.04 9.46
CA SER A 115 -4.93 -9.84 10.18
C SER A 115 -5.27 -8.62 9.34
N HIS A 116 -5.43 -7.48 9.99
CA HIS A 116 -5.65 -6.22 9.28
C HIS A 116 -4.86 -5.08 9.94
N VAL A 117 -4.49 -4.10 9.13
CA VAL A 117 -3.91 -2.83 9.57
C VAL A 117 -4.82 -1.73 9.06
N HIS A 118 -5.14 -0.78 9.93
CA HIS A 118 -5.89 0.41 9.55
C HIS A 118 -5.08 1.66 9.85
N LYS A 119 -5.15 2.64 8.96
CA LYS A 119 -4.68 4.00 9.21
C LYS A 119 -5.68 5.01 8.67
N GLY A 120 -6.05 5.96 9.52
CA GLY A 120 -7.12 6.91 9.28
C GLY A 120 -8.08 6.90 10.45
N GLU A 121 -8.52 8.06 10.90
CA GLU A 121 -9.39 8.19 12.06
C GLU A 121 -10.39 9.31 11.79
N ILE A 122 -11.61 9.15 12.29
CA ILE A 122 -12.57 10.25 12.32
C ILE A 122 -12.07 11.26 13.36
N ALA A 123 -11.85 12.51 12.94
CA ALA A 123 -11.42 13.57 13.83
C ALA A 123 -12.51 13.86 14.89
N GLY A 124 -12.11 13.97 16.16
CA GLY A 124 -12.97 14.27 17.29
C GLY A 124 -12.23 14.13 18.62
N ASP A 125 -12.93 14.38 19.73
CA ASP A 125 -12.36 14.25 21.08
C ASP A 125 -11.91 12.82 21.39
N ASN A 126 -12.53 11.84 20.73
CA ASN A 126 -12.15 10.43 20.75
C ASN A 126 -11.98 9.97 19.30
N PRO A 127 -10.75 9.90 18.77
CA PRO A 127 -10.52 9.39 17.43
C PRO A 127 -10.97 7.93 17.31
N ILE A 128 -11.74 7.62 16.27
CA ILE A 128 -12.26 6.28 16.00
C ILE A 128 -11.76 5.85 14.63
N ASP A 129 -11.11 4.69 14.57
CA ASP A 129 -10.69 4.07 13.32
C ASP A 129 -11.84 3.37 12.59
N PHE A 130 -11.66 3.00 11.32
CA PHE A 130 -12.72 2.34 10.55
C PHE A 130 -13.14 1.00 11.16
N GLY A 131 -12.20 0.24 11.73
CA GLY A 131 -12.49 -1.06 12.34
C GLY A 131 -13.41 -0.94 13.55
N SER A 132 -13.22 0.10 14.36
CA SER A 132 -14.04 0.41 15.53
C SER A 132 -15.36 1.05 15.13
N TYR A 133 -15.35 1.96 14.15
CA TYR A 133 -16.56 2.60 13.63
C TYR A 133 -17.52 1.58 12.99
N ALA A 134 -17.00 0.64 12.21
CA ALA A 134 -17.77 -0.36 11.48
C ALA A 134 -17.67 -1.75 12.12
N HIS A 135 -17.45 -1.85 13.44
CA HIS A 135 -17.11 -3.09 14.14
C HIS A 135 -17.97 -4.30 13.74
N GLU A 136 -19.30 -4.16 13.77
CA GLU A 136 -20.23 -5.23 13.41
C GLU A 136 -20.06 -5.67 11.95
N THR A 137 -20.10 -4.73 11.00
CA THR A 137 -19.98 -5.05 9.57
C THR A 137 -18.59 -5.58 9.23
N PHE A 138 -17.56 -5.05 9.87
CA PHE A 138 -16.18 -5.45 9.62
C PHE A 138 -15.91 -6.88 10.12
N ASN A 139 -16.24 -7.16 11.38
CA ASN A 139 -15.94 -8.47 11.99
C ASN A 139 -16.94 -9.56 11.62
N ASP A 140 -18.22 -9.23 11.41
CA ASP A 140 -19.26 -10.23 11.15
C ASP A 140 -19.51 -10.46 9.66
N VAL A 141 -19.10 -9.53 8.78
CA VAL A 141 -19.33 -9.64 7.33
C VAL A 141 -18.02 -9.66 6.55
N LEU A 142 -17.17 -8.64 6.69
CA LEU A 142 -15.96 -8.53 5.85
C LEU A 142 -14.94 -9.63 6.18
N MET A 143 -14.57 -9.79 7.44
CA MET A 143 -13.55 -10.76 7.86
C MET A 143 -13.93 -12.22 7.56
N PRO A 144 -15.19 -12.66 7.76
CA PRO A 144 -15.63 -13.99 7.34
C PRO A 144 -15.59 -14.18 5.82
N LYS A 145 -16.01 -13.19 5.03
CA LYS A 145 -15.96 -13.27 3.56
C LYS A 145 -14.54 -13.35 3.03
N PHE A 146 -13.62 -12.59 3.62
CA PHE A 146 -12.20 -12.67 3.29
C PHE A 146 -11.61 -14.04 3.68
N THR A 147 -12.00 -14.56 4.84
CA THR A 147 -11.60 -15.91 5.28
C THR A 147 -12.12 -16.99 4.33
N GLU A 148 -13.40 -16.95 3.94
CA GLU A 148 -13.98 -17.86 2.94
C GLU A 148 -13.21 -17.81 1.62
N PHE A 149 -12.80 -16.62 1.19
CA PHE A 149 -11.96 -16.44 0.00
C PHE A 149 -10.60 -17.13 0.16
N LEU A 150 -9.91 -16.95 1.29
CA LEU A 150 -8.64 -17.64 1.56
C LEU A 150 -8.82 -19.16 1.59
N MET A 151 -9.89 -19.66 2.22
CA MET A 151 -10.20 -21.09 2.23
C MET A 151 -10.37 -21.64 0.82
N LYS A 152 -11.02 -20.89 -0.09
CA LYS A 152 -11.15 -21.28 -1.51
C LYS A 152 -9.82 -21.20 -2.26
N MET A 153 -9.05 -20.13 -2.07
CA MET A 153 -7.75 -19.92 -2.71
C MET A 153 -6.78 -21.04 -2.37
N PHE A 154 -6.70 -21.41 -1.10
CA PHE A 154 -5.80 -22.45 -0.66
C PHE A 154 -6.37 -23.86 -0.81
N ARG A 155 -7.68 -24.07 -1.04
CA ARG A 155 -8.33 -25.40 -1.04
C ARG A 155 -7.60 -26.49 -1.83
N LYS A 156 -7.05 -26.15 -3.00
CA LYS A 156 -6.35 -27.09 -3.89
C LYS A 156 -4.99 -27.55 -3.33
N PHE A 157 -4.39 -26.74 -2.47
CA PHE A 157 -3.05 -26.95 -1.93
C PHE A 157 -3.03 -26.93 -0.40
N LEU A 158 -4.19 -26.82 0.26
CA LEU A 158 -4.27 -26.49 1.68
C LEU A 158 -3.69 -27.61 2.52
N PHE A 159 -3.98 -28.86 2.19
CA PHE A 159 -3.46 -30.00 2.95
C PHE A 159 -1.93 -30.05 2.86
N ASP A 160 -1.39 -30.06 1.64
CA ASP A 160 0.05 -30.16 1.42
C ASP A 160 0.81 -28.93 1.94
N ILE A 161 0.26 -27.72 1.76
CA ILE A 161 0.90 -26.47 2.22
C ILE A 161 0.77 -26.30 3.73
N CYS A 162 -0.38 -26.60 4.34
CA CYS A 162 -0.54 -26.47 5.79
C CYS A 162 0.35 -27.46 6.53
N ASP A 163 0.41 -28.70 6.05
CA ASP A 163 1.28 -29.72 6.63
C ASP A 163 2.75 -29.39 6.41
N ALA A 164 3.14 -29.01 5.18
CA ALA A 164 4.51 -28.59 4.89
C ALA A 164 4.92 -27.31 5.64
N ARG A 165 3.96 -26.45 6.02
CA ARG A 165 4.22 -25.21 6.74
C ARG A 165 4.07 -25.30 8.25
N SER A 166 3.64 -26.43 8.81
CA SER A 166 3.52 -26.57 10.26
C SER A 166 4.90 -26.66 10.92
N LEU A 167 5.20 -25.76 11.86
CA LEU A 167 6.38 -25.88 12.75
C LEU A 167 6.24 -27.02 13.76
N MET A 168 5.01 -27.52 13.98
CA MET A 168 4.77 -28.60 14.93
C MET A 168 4.84 -29.96 14.21
N PRO A 169 5.61 -30.93 14.74
CA PRO A 169 5.57 -32.29 14.21
C PRO A 169 4.16 -32.88 14.34
N PRO A 170 3.73 -33.76 13.40
CA PRO A 170 2.38 -34.29 13.37
C PRO A 170 2.06 -35.04 14.66
N LYS A 171 1.28 -34.40 15.54
CA LYS A 171 0.74 -35.02 16.74
C LYS A 171 -0.33 -36.02 16.28
N SER A 172 -0.09 -37.32 16.49
CA SER A 172 -0.95 -38.46 16.10
C SER A 172 -2.43 -38.08 15.91
N ALA A 173 -2.89 -38.19 14.65
CA ALA A 173 -4.12 -37.59 14.13
C ALA A 173 -5.37 -37.90 14.96
N THR A 174 -5.94 -36.86 15.55
CA THR A 174 -7.38 -36.79 15.87
C THR A 174 -7.96 -35.75 14.93
N PRO A 175 -8.99 -36.04 14.10
CA PRO A 175 -9.51 -35.09 13.13
C PRO A 175 -10.06 -33.84 13.84
N ALA A 176 -9.33 -32.72 13.72
CA ALA A 176 -9.66 -31.47 14.39
C ALA A 176 -10.62 -30.65 13.51
N ALA A 177 -11.71 -30.17 14.12
CA ALA A 177 -12.56 -29.15 13.52
C ALA A 177 -11.75 -27.89 13.20
N VAL A 178 -11.98 -27.30 12.03
CA VAL A 178 -11.35 -26.05 11.59
C VAL A 178 -11.77 -24.94 12.54
N SER A 179 -10.91 -24.61 13.50
CA SER A 179 -11.12 -23.51 14.44
C SER A 179 -10.46 -22.25 13.89
N LEU A 180 -11.29 -21.27 13.52
CA LEU A 180 -10.85 -19.95 13.05
C LEU A 180 -10.36 -19.14 14.26
N VAL A 181 -9.05 -18.86 14.31
CA VAL A 181 -8.46 -18.02 15.34
C VAL A 181 -8.36 -16.60 14.79
N THR A 182 -9.34 -15.76 15.13
CA THR A 182 -9.24 -14.31 14.89
C THR A 182 -8.43 -13.70 16.03
N ASN A 183 -7.14 -13.44 15.82
CA ASN A 183 -6.32 -12.70 16.79
C ASN A 183 -6.72 -11.22 16.74
N GLY A 184 -7.80 -10.87 17.43
CA GLY A 184 -8.18 -9.50 17.75
C GLY A 184 -7.22 -8.90 18.78
N ARG A 185 -5.94 -8.74 18.44
CA ARG A 185 -5.00 -8.01 19.27
C ARG A 185 -5.20 -6.53 18.95
N SER A 186 -6.08 -5.87 19.70
CA SER A 186 -6.12 -4.40 19.77
C SER A 186 -4.69 -3.93 20.07
N ASN A 187 -4.12 -3.21 19.12
CA ASN A 187 -2.74 -2.79 19.13
C ASN A 187 -2.48 -1.91 20.37
N PRO A 188 -1.54 -2.23 21.27
CA PRO A 188 -1.01 -1.19 22.14
C PRO A 188 -0.25 -0.24 21.23
N THR A 189 -0.71 1.01 21.09
CA THR A 189 0.05 2.08 20.46
C THR A 189 1.47 2.04 21.05
N PRO A 190 2.52 1.68 20.28
CA PRO A 190 3.87 1.83 20.80
C PRO A 190 4.11 3.34 20.88
N ALA A 191 4.05 3.88 22.09
CA ALA A 191 4.59 5.20 22.35
C ALA A 191 6.07 5.14 21.96
N LEU A 192 6.41 5.64 20.78
CA LEU A 192 7.77 6.02 20.42
C LEU A 192 8.14 7.18 21.36
N THR A 193 8.57 6.83 22.57
CA THR A 193 9.28 7.74 23.46
C THR A 193 10.61 8.04 22.79
N ILE A 194 10.62 9.08 21.96
CA ILE A 194 11.85 9.72 21.52
C ILE A 194 12.49 10.25 22.80
N ALA A 195 13.53 9.56 23.27
CA ALA A 195 14.31 10.00 24.42
C ALA A 195 14.97 11.34 24.06
N THR A 196 14.43 12.44 24.59
CA THR A 196 15.15 13.69 24.68
C THR A 196 16.42 13.44 25.50
N PRO A 197 17.62 13.78 24.99
CA PRO A 197 18.83 13.69 25.79
C PRO A 197 18.74 14.71 26.94
N THR A 198 18.52 14.21 28.15
CA THR A 198 18.70 14.95 29.39
C THR A 198 20.19 15.23 29.56
N SER A 199 20.62 16.43 29.18
CA SER A 199 21.94 16.95 29.49
C SER A 199 22.03 17.30 30.97
N THR A 200 22.71 16.43 31.72
CA THR A 200 23.13 16.64 33.12
C THR A 200 24.28 17.66 33.18
N PRO A 201 24.23 18.68 34.06
CA PRO A 201 25.34 19.60 34.28
C PRO A 201 26.34 18.97 35.26
N GLY A 202 27.47 18.50 34.73
CA GLY A 202 28.61 18.01 35.51
C GLY A 202 29.84 18.85 35.21
N ALA A 203 30.24 19.66 36.19
CA ALA A 203 31.41 20.53 36.13
C ALA A 203 32.73 19.74 36.18
N THR A 204 33.61 19.98 35.19
CA THR A 204 35.06 19.87 35.38
C THR A 204 35.77 20.86 34.48
N SER A 205 36.52 21.77 35.10
CA SER A 205 37.35 22.81 34.50
C SER A 205 38.51 22.23 33.69
N ILE A 206 38.68 22.65 32.44
CA ILE A 206 39.99 22.71 31.77
C ILE A 206 40.03 23.99 30.93
N THR A 207 40.92 24.89 31.34
CA THR A 207 41.28 26.13 30.67
C THR A 207 42.05 25.82 29.39
N THR A 208 41.58 26.29 28.24
CA THR A 208 42.46 26.55 27.09
C THR A 208 41.90 27.74 26.33
N GLU A 209 42.67 28.82 26.32
CA GLU A 209 42.42 30.05 25.60
C GLU A 209 42.42 29.80 24.09
N HIS A 210 41.36 30.25 23.40
CA HIS A 210 41.51 30.74 22.04
C HIS A 210 40.39 31.75 21.72
N ASP A 211 40.85 32.94 21.36
CA ASP A 211 40.13 34.12 20.89
C ASP A 211 39.26 33.81 19.65
N PRO A 212 38.03 34.34 19.56
CA PRO A 212 37.74 35.10 18.35
C PRO A 212 36.91 36.38 18.55
N THR A 213 37.42 37.39 17.86
CA THR A 213 36.86 38.62 17.33
C THR A 213 35.35 38.64 17.05
N ALA A 214 34.74 39.75 17.45
CA ALA A 214 33.34 40.13 17.37
C ALA A 214 32.70 40.16 15.96
N SER A 215 31.40 39.85 15.90
CA SER A 215 30.38 40.59 15.11
C SER A 215 28.96 40.10 15.48
N THR A 216 28.20 40.89 16.23
CA THR A 216 27.18 41.88 15.79
C THR A 216 25.79 41.29 15.48
N HIS A 217 24.93 41.49 16.49
CA HIS A 217 23.47 41.52 16.58
C HIS A 217 22.64 41.62 15.29
N SER A 218 21.53 40.88 15.25
CA SER A 218 20.27 41.38 14.67
C SER A 218 19.07 40.75 15.37
N SER A 219 18.26 41.62 15.97
CA SER A 219 17.03 41.32 16.69
C SER A 219 15.84 41.33 15.73
N THR A 220 15.03 40.28 15.73
CA THR A 220 13.76 40.21 14.97
C THR A 220 12.58 40.53 15.90
N PRO A 221 11.64 41.41 15.52
CA PRO A 221 10.50 41.80 16.35
C PRO A 221 9.32 40.79 16.27
N PRO A 222 8.42 40.76 17.27
CA PRO A 222 7.23 39.92 17.28
C PRO A 222 6.12 40.54 16.42
N LEU A 223 5.53 39.73 15.54
CA LEU A 223 4.39 40.13 14.69
C LEU A 223 3.06 39.87 15.40
N ALA A 224 2.25 40.92 15.36
CA ALA A 224 0.98 41.14 16.03
C ALA A 224 -0.13 40.12 15.71
N HIS A 225 -0.97 39.93 16.73
CA HIS A 225 -2.30 39.35 16.67
C HIS A 225 -3.20 40.02 15.61
N GLY A 226 -3.83 39.20 14.77
CA GLY A 226 -4.94 39.59 13.89
C GLY A 226 -6.28 39.01 14.41
N PRO A 227 -7.41 39.70 14.17
CA PRO A 227 -8.67 39.51 14.89
C PRO A 227 -9.56 38.39 14.33
N ALA A 228 -10.42 37.91 15.23
CA ALA A 228 -11.44 36.89 15.06
C ALA A 228 -12.38 37.14 13.87
N THR A 229 -12.63 36.08 13.09
CA THR A 229 -13.70 35.98 12.11
C THR A 229 -14.99 35.48 12.78
N PRO A 230 -16.17 36.08 12.49
CA PRO A 230 -17.43 35.66 13.08
C PRO A 230 -17.98 34.38 12.45
N SER A 231 -18.61 33.58 13.31
CA SER A 231 -19.47 32.46 12.97
C SER A 231 -20.60 32.88 12.03
N ALA A 232 -20.71 32.22 10.88
CA ALA A 232 -21.90 32.22 10.06
C ALA A 232 -22.58 30.85 10.19
N SER A 233 -23.64 30.87 10.99
CA SER A 233 -24.69 29.88 11.11
C SER A 233 -25.49 29.73 9.81
N GLY A 234 -25.82 28.48 9.48
CA GLY A 234 -27.07 28.14 8.79
C GLY A 234 -27.01 28.07 7.28
N LEU A 235 -27.18 26.86 6.74
CA LEU A 235 -28.25 26.57 5.79
C LEU A 235 -28.36 25.05 5.58
N ASP A 236 -29.53 24.55 5.94
CA ASP A 236 -30.08 23.25 5.59
C ASP A 236 -29.91 22.94 4.10
N ASP A 237 -29.35 21.76 3.80
CA ASP A 237 -29.49 21.13 2.48
C ASP A 237 -29.79 19.63 2.68
N ARG A 238 -30.89 19.38 3.41
CA ARG A 238 -31.60 18.10 3.41
C ARG A 238 -32.73 18.21 2.40
N ASP A 239 -32.48 17.88 1.13
CA ASP A 239 -33.46 17.31 0.19
C ASP A 239 -32.93 17.30 -1.25
N ARG A 240 -31.95 16.44 -1.57
CA ARG A 240 -31.68 16.14 -3.00
C ARG A 240 -30.85 14.89 -3.28
N ILE A 241 -31.38 13.70 -2.96
CA ILE A 241 -31.01 12.51 -3.75
C ILE A 241 -32.27 11.80 -4.21
N GLY A 242 -32.69 12.18 -5.42
CA GLY A 242 -33.69 11.49 -6.21
C GLY A 242 -33.18 10.12 -6.64
N ARG A 243 -33.87 9.10 -6.14
CA ARG A 243 -34.42 7.95 -6.88
C ARG A 243 -34.18 7.99 -8.40
N LEU A 244 -33.11 7.35 -8.87
CA LEU A 244 -33.01 6.91 -10.27
C LEU A 244 -33.33 5.42 -10.33
N ALA A 245 -34.53 5.14 -10.84
CA ALA A 245 -34.89 3.87 -11.44
C ALA A 245 -33.83 3.50 -12.50
N GLY A 246 -33.42 2.24 -12.60
CA GLY A 246 -34.16 1.27 -13.40
C GLY A 246 -33.66 1.33 -14.84
N GLY A 247 -32.73 0.45 -15.19
CA GLY A 247 -32.13 0.37 -16.51
C GLY A 247 -31.50 -1.00 -16.71
N ASP A 248 -32.37 -1.99 -16.93
CA ASP A 248 -32.05 -3.30 -17.46
C ASP A 248 -31.35 -3.15 -18.82
N ASP A 249 -30.09 -3.58 -18.91
CA ASP A 249 -29.42 -3.83 -20.19
C ASP A 249 -28.68 -5.17 -20.08
N ALA A 250 -29.45 -6.25 -20.18
CA ALA A 250 -28.95 -7.58 -20.50
C ALA A 250 -28.42 -7.58 -21.94
N ARG A 251 -27.13 -7.29 -22.12
CA ARG A 251 -26.42 -7.59 -23.37
C ARG A 251 -25.86 -8.99 -23.29
N GLY A 252 -26.50 -9.90 -24.01
CA GLY A 252 -25.98 -11.23 -24.30
C GLY A 252 -24.64 -11.11 -25.03
N PHE A 253 -23.61 -11.64 -24.40
CA PHE A 253 -22.31 -11.87 -25.02
C PHE A 253 -22.39 -13.22 -25.74
N ASP A 254 -22.70 -13.16 -27.04
CA ASP A 254 -22.72 -14.30 -27.94
C ASP A 254 -21.27 -14.67 -28.28
N GLY A 255 -20.72 -15.62 -27.50
CA GLY A 255 -19.37 -16.16 -27.68
C GLY A 255 -19.34 -17.21 -28.78
N LYS A 256 -19.18 -16.76 -30.02
CA LYS A 256 -18.64 -17.55 -31.13
C LYS A 256 -17.32 -16.93 -31.52
N ASP A 257 -16.22 -17.65 -31.31
CA ASP A 257 -14.99 -17.60 -32.12
C ASP A 257 -14.27 -18.94 -31.86
N GLU A 258 -14.38 -19.87 -32.82
CA GLU A 258 -13.33 -20.20 -33.80
C GLU A 258 -12.13 -20.92 -33.13
N THR A 259 -12.19 -22.25 -33.01
CA THR A 259 -11.63 -23.22 -33.97
C THR A 259 -10.19 -22.93 -34.41
N GLY A 260 -9.27 -23.80 -33.97
CA GLY A 260 -8.21 -24.31 -34.84
C GLY A 260 -6.85 -23.62 -34.73
N LEU A 261 -6.05 -24.01 -33.75
CA LEU A 261 -4.60 -24.08 -33.94
C LEU A 261 -4.19 -25.55 -33.91
N ASP A 262 -3.86 -26.01 -35.12
CA ASP A 262 -3.27 -27.27 -35.49
C ASP A 262 -1.75 -27.16 -35.27
N ASP A 263 -1.27 -27.58 -34.11
CA ASP A 263 0.17 -27.67 -33.85
C ASP A 263 0.70 -29.00 -34.41
N GLY A 264 0.95 -28.99 -35.71
CA GLY A 264 1.79 -29.96 -36.38
C GLY A 264 3.24 -29.84 -35.90
N VAL A 265 3.61 -30.64 -34.90
CA VAL A 265 5.02 -30.87 -34.54
C VAL A 265 5.56 -32.02 -35.39
N THR A 266 6.31 -31.65 -36.42
CA THR A 266 7.18 -32.55 -37.18
C THR A 266 8.32 -33.05 -36.31
N ASP A 267 8.34 -34.36 -36.11
CA ASP A 267 9.42 -35.13 -35.54
C ASP A 267 10.58 -35.21 -36.56
N HIS A 268 11.66 -34.46 -36.31
CA HIS A 268 12.90 -34.61 -37.06
C HIS A 268 13.86 -35.51 -36.29
N SER A 269 13.74 -36.79 -36.60
CA SER A 269 14.84 -37.75 -36.51
C SER A 269 16.02 -37.25 -37.34
N SER A 270 17.18 -37.08 -36.69
CA SER A 270 18.47 -37.14 -37.35
C SER A 270 19.43 -37.88 -36.44
N GLU A 271 19.55 -39.17 -36.74
CA GLU A 271 20.78 -39.94 -36.60
C GLU A 271 21.97 -39.13 -37.15
N ASP A 272 23.08 -39.09 -36.42
CA ASP A 272 24.39 -39.30 -37.04
C ASP A 272 25.48 -39.57 -35.97
N LYS A 273 26.03 -40.78 -36.08
CA LYS A 273 27.41 -41.27 -35.86
C LYS A 273 28.23 -40.84 -34.63
#